data_AF-L8JQY5-F1
#
_entry.id   AF-L8JQY5-F1
#
_cell.length_a   1.000
_cell.length_b   1.000
_cell.length_c   1.000
_cell.angle_alpha   90.00
_cell.angle_beta   90.00
_cell.angle_gamma   90.00
#
_symmetry.space_group_name_H-M   'P 1'
#
loop_
_entity.id
_entity.type
_entity.pdbx_description
1 polymer ?
#
loop_
_entity_poly.entity_id
_entity_poly.type
_entity_poly.pdbx_seq_one_letter_code
_entity_poly.pdbx_strand_id
1 'polypeptide(L)'
;MGTWLFRKAAPQAKLICLDPNPHFRYHTDQDAEYSEKDFFEYDWSDIPKDNTVLFFDDHQNALERLKFASGKGFKHLIFEDNYPSTVGDCYSIKKALAGTGFSPAKAGILPKNTLKRRIKKLLGLKTFEFLRFVNHPSEIPPNEEDRKWMEDKADIYFEFPPVYKMEKTRWGDSWDEAKYPGPQPLFTEYHEKYSLFYEEALFYTWICYVRLK
;
A
#
# COMPACT_ATOMS: atom_id res chain seq x y z
N MET A 1 12.95 -5.36 -2.73
CA MET A 1 13.37 -5.38 -1.31
C MET A 1 12.62 -6.45 -0.51
N GLY A 2 11.29 -6.52 -0.63
CA GLY A 2 10.44 -7.42 0.18
C GLY A 2 10.85 -8.90 0.21
N THR A 3 11.22 -9.51 -0.92
CA THR A 3 11.54 -10.96 -0.96
C THR A 3 12.65 -11.37 0.00
N TRP A 4 13.75 -10.60 0.06
CA TRP A 4 14.86 -10.90 0.97
C TRP A 4 14.42 -10.85 2.43
N LEU A 5 13.65 -9.81 2.80
CA LEU A 5 13.13 -9.62 4.15
C LEU A 5 12.26 -10.81 4.58
N PHE A 6 11.31 -11.22 3.72
CA PHE A 6 10.41 -12.33 4.03
C PHE A 6 11.14 -13.67 4.10
N ARG A 7 12.13 -13.92 3.24
CA ARG A 7 12.95 -15.13 3.37
C ARG A 7 13.70 -15.17 4.71
N LYS A 8 14.21 -14.03 5.19
CA LYS A 8 14.87 -13.97 6.51
C LYS A 8 13.89 -14.15 7.66
N ALA A 9 12.71 -13.54 7.58
CA ALA A 9 11.70 -13.60 8.64
C ALA A 9 10.99 -14.97 8.72
N ALA A 10 10.73 -15.61 7.58
CA ALA A 10 10.02 -16.89 7.49
C ALA A 10 10.72 -17.83 6.48
N PRO A 11 11.87 -18.43 6.86
CA PRO A 11 12.71 -19.19 5.92
C PRO A 11 12.01 -20.36 5.22
N GLN A 12 11.04 -20.98 5.89
CA GLN A 12 10.29 -22.13 5.40
C GLN A 12 9.01 -21.76 4.64
N ALA A 13 8.65 -20.49 4.58
CA ALA A 13 7.47 -20.06 3.86
C ALA A 13 7.68 -20.20 2.34
N LYS A 14 6.64 -20.63 1.64
CA LYS A 14 6.55 -20.48 0.19
C LYS A 14 6.35 -19.00 -0.12
N LEU A 15 7.22 -18.42 -0.95
CA LEU A 15 7.12 -17.04 -1.38
C LEU A 15 6.54 -16.98 -2.79
N ILE A 16 5.46 -16.21 -2.95
CA ILE A 16 4.88 -15.87 -4.25
C ILE A 16 4.99 -14.35 -4.38
N CYS A 17 5.78 -13.89 -5.33
CA CYS A 17 6.08 -12.47 -5.55
C CYS A 17 5.44 -12.00 -6.85
N LEU A 18 4.42 -11.16 -6.72
CA LEU A 18 3.74 -10.52 -7.85
C LEU A 18 4.39 -9.17 -8.11
N ASP A 19 4.88 -8.97 -9.33
CA ASP A 19 5.63 -7.79 -9.73
C ASP A 19 5.44 -7.58 -11.24
N PRO A 20 4.45 -6.77 -11.64
CA PRO A 20 4.15 -6.50 -13.04
C PRO A 20 5.27 -5.80 -13.81
N ASN A 21 6.31 -5.31 -13.14
CA ASN A 21 7.45 -4.64 -13.78
C ASN A 21 8.79 -5.10 -13.18
N PRO A 22 9.21 -6.34 -13.44
CA PRO A 22 10.34 -6.97 -12.76
C PRO A 22 11.70 -6.40 -13.16
N HIS A 23 11.76 -5.51 -14.16
CA HIS A 23 13.01 -4.93 -14.67
C HIS A 23 13.77 -4.11 -13.63
N PHE A 24 13.11 -3.62 -12.58
CA PHE A 24 13.74 -2.85 -11.50
C PHE A 24 14.22 -3.71 -10.32
N ARG A 25 14.15 -5.05 -10.45
CA ARG A 25 14.48 -5.95 -9.36
C ARG A 25 16.00 -6.13 -9.22
N TYR A 26 16.53 -5.73 -8.07
CA TYR A 26 17.94 -5.94 -7.72
C TYR A 26 18.22 -7.27 -7.00
N HIS A 27 17.22 -7.85 -6.32
CA HIS A 27 17.36 -9.08 -5.55
C HIS A 27 16.26 -10.08 -5.91
N THR A 28 16.67 -11.32 -6.17
CA THR A 28 15.78 -12.48 -6.34
C THR A 28 16.14 -13.58 -5.34
N ASP A 29 15.12 -14.30 -4.90
CA ASP A 29 15.26 -15.54 -4.13
C ASP A 29 14.97 -16.70 -5.07
N GLN A 30 15.87 -17.68 -5.14
CA GLN A 30 15.75 -18.78 -6.11
C GLN A 30 14.60 -19.73 -5.80
N ASP A 31 14.14 -19.76 -4.54
CA ASP A 31 13.06 -20.61 -4.06
C ASP A 31 11.72 -19.85 -4.02
N ALA A 32 11.66 -18.62 -4.54
CA ALA A 32 10.44 -17.84 -4.67
C ALA A 32 9.83 -18.01 -6.06
N GLU A 33 8.50 -18.10 -6.12
CA GLU A 33 7.75 -18.05 -7.37
C GLU A 33 7.50 -16.59 -7.74
N TYR A 34 7.79 -16.22 -8.99
CA TYR A 34 7.58 -14.87 -9.50
C TYR A 34 6.51 -14.87 -10.58
N SER A 35 5.69 -13.82 -10.58
CA SER A 35 4.69 -13.58 -11.62
C SER A 35 4.64 -12.11 -11.98
N GLU A 36 4.48 -11.82 -13.26
CA GLU A 36 4.24 -10.46 -13.78
C GLU A 36 2.76 -10.07 -13.74
N LYS A 37 1.90 -10.94 -13.20
CA LYS A 37 0.47 -10.65 -13.06
C LYS A 37 0.23 -9.68 -11.91
N ASP A 38 -0.79 -8.86 -12.05
CA ASP A 38 -1.35 -8.11 -10.93
C ASP A 38 -2.06 -9.04 -9.93
N PHE A 39 -2.18 -8.58 -8.68
CA PHE A 39 -2.91 -9.28 -7.61
C PHE A 39 -4.34 -9.67 -8.01
N PHE A 40 -5.04 -8.84 -8.78
CA PHE A 40 -6.40 -9.13 -9.25
C PHE A 40 -6.48 -10.20 -10.35
N GLU A 41 -5.38 -10.44 -11.06
CA GLU A 41 -5.32 -11.37 -12.20
C GLU A 41 -4.66 -12.72 -11.85
N TYR A 42 -3.92 -12.78 -10.74
CA TYR A 42 -3.28 -14.00 -10.30
C TYR A 42 -4.32 -15.06 -9.92
N ASP A 43 -4.04 -16.33 -10.26
CA ASP A 43 -4.92 -17.43 -9.89
C ASP A 43 -4.64 -17.85 -8.45
N TRP A 44 -5.61 -17.59 -7.59
CA TRP A 44 -5.51 -17.88 -6.18
C TRP A 44 -6.04 -19.25 -5.80
N SER A 45 -6.59 -20.05 -6.72
CA SER A 45 -7.39 -21.25 -6.38
C SER A 45 -6.67 -22.24 -5.47
N ASP A 46 -5.36 -22.45 -5.67
CA ASP A 46 -4.57 -23.45 -4.93
C ASP A 46 -3.83 -22.91 -3.69
N ILE A 47 -4.06 -21.64 -3.31
CA ILE A 47 -3.34 -21.01 -2.20
C ILE A 47 -4.12 -21.14 -0.87
N PRO A 48 -3.51 -21.67 0.22
CA PRO A 48 -4.18 -21.86 1.49
C PRO A 48 -4.44 -20.54 2.21
N LYS A 49 -5.67 -20.01 2.10
CA LYS A 49 -6.05 -18.64 2.51
C LYS A 49 -5.79 -18.31 3.97
N ASP A 50 -6.15 -19.23 4.86
CA ASP A 50 -6.04 -19.04 6.31
C ASP A 50 -4.59 -18.98 6.80
N ASN A 51 -3.64 -19.57 6.05
CA ASN A 51 -2.22 -19.62 6.40
C ASN A 51 -1.36 -18.77 5.45
N THR A 52 -1.97 -17.81 4.76
CA THR A 52 -1.27 -16.91 3.85
C THR A 52 -1.32 -15.49 4.38
N VAL A 53 -0.16 -14.84 4.40
CA VAL A 53 -0.03 -13.40 4.64
C VAL A 53 0.18 -12.71 3.30
N LEU A 54 -0.67 -11.73 2.98
CA LEU A 54 -0.49 -10.85 1.82
C LEU A 54 0.24 -9.58 2.28
N PHE A 55 1.28 -9.19 1.55
CA PHE A 55 2.02 -7.95 1.80
C PHE A 55 1.96 -7.06 0.55
N PHE A 56 1.55 -5.81 0.72
CA PHE A 56 1.38 -4.84 -0.37
C PHE A 56 2.31 -3.64 -0.17
N ASP A 57 3.08 -3.35 -1.22
CA ASP A 57 4.00 -2.21 -1.39
C ASP A 57 3.90 -1.76 -2.86
N ASP A 58 2.66 -1.50 -3.31
CA ASP A 58 2.31 -1.32 -4.73
C ASP A 58 1.73 0.06 -5.05
N HIS A 59 1.62 0.94 -4.04
CA HIS A 59 1.00 2.27 -4.13
C HIS A 59 -0.40 2.26 -4.78
N GLN A 60 -1.14 1.16 -4.69
CA GLN A 60 -2.51 1.05 -5.21
C GLN A 60 -3.56 1.38 -4.15
N ASN A 61 -4.84 1.32 -4.52
CA ASN A 61 -5.94 1.44 -3.58
C ASN A 61 -5.97 0.24 -2.61
N ALA A 62 -5.47 0.45 -1.39
CA ALA A 62 -5.36 -0.60 -0.37
C ALA A 62 -6.72 -1.19 0.00
N LEU A 63 -7.79 -0.39 0.00
CA LEU A 63 -9.13 -0.87 0.33
C LEU A 63 -9.69 -1.80 -0.76
N GLU A 64 -9.43 -1.52 -2.04
CA GLU A 64 -9.81 -2.44 -3.12
C GLU A 64 -9.04 -3.76 -3.05
N ARG A 65 -7.73 -3.71 -2.75
CA ARG A 65 -6.92 -4.91 -2.49
C ARG A 65 -7.51 -5.74 -1.34
N LEU A 66 -7.85 -5.08 -0.23
CA LEU A 66 -8.45 -5.71 0.95
C LEU A 66 -9.84 -6.31 0.66
N LYS A 67 -10.72 -5.58 -0.04
CA LYS A 67 -12.05 -6.06 -0.46
C LYS A 67 -11.94 -7.29 -1.36
N PHE A 68 -11.02 -7.28 -2.33
CA PHE A 68 -10.78 -8.44 -3.20
C PHE A 68 -10.24 -9.63 -2.40
N ALA A 69 -9.25 -9.41 -1.54
CA ALA A 69 -8.67 -10.46 -0.70
C ALA A 69 -9.73 -11.10 0.22
N SER A 70 -10.59 -10.28 0.82
CA SER A 70 -11.75 -10.72 1.61
C SER A 70 -12.67 -11.61 0.77
N GLY A 71 -13.02 -11.20 -0.45
CA GLY A 71 -13.84 -12.00 -1.37
C GLY A 71 -13.20 -13.32 -1.81
N LYS A 72 -11.86 -13.45 -1.68
CA LYS A 72 -11.11 -14.69 -1.92
C LYS A 72 -10.87 -15.51 -0.66
N GLY A 73 -11.33 -15.04 0.51
CA GLY A 73 -11.21 -15.73 1.80
C GLY A 73 -9.88 -15.53 2.52
N PHE A 74 -9.01 -14.62 2.06
CA PHE A 74 -7.78 -14.29 2.80
C PHE A 74 -8.08 -13.52 4.08
N LYS A 75 -7.25 -13.74 5.11
CA LYS A 75 -7.44 -13.12 6.42
C LYS A 75 -6.35 -12.17 6.85
N HIS A 76 -5.10 -12.43 6.47
CA HIS A 76 -3.94 -11.71 6.98
C HIS A 76 -3.35 -10.81 5.90
N LEU A 77 -3.43 -9.49 6.11
CA LEU A 77 -2.92 -8.50 5.17
C LEU A 77 -2.03 -7.49 5.87
N ILE A 78 -0.91 -7.15 5.25
CA ILE A 78 -0.03 -6.06 5.64
C ILE A 78 0.05 -5.08 4.48
N PHE A 79 -0.15 -3.81 4.78
CA PHE A 79 -0.01 -2.72 3.82
C PHE A 79 1.14 -1.83 4.28
N GLU A 80 2.07 -1.62 3.37
CA GLU A 80 2.95 -0.47 3.37
C GLU A 80 2.12 0.78 2.95
N ASP A 81 2.64 1.98 3.17
CA ASP A 81 1.99 3.23 2.75
C ASP A 81 0.61 3.50 3.38
N ASN A 82 0.46 3.19 4.67
CA ASN A 82 -0.74 3.45 5.45
C ASN A 82 -0.88 4.93 5.87
N TYR A 83 -0.74 5.83 4.89
CA TYR A 83 -0.66 7.28 5.08
C TYR A 83 -1.89 7.90 5.75
N PRO A 84 -1.72 8.98 6.53
CA PRO A 84 -2.83 9.77 7.07
C PRO A 84 -3.58 10.56 5.99
N SER A 85 -4.72 11.12 6.37
CA SER A 85 -5.72 11.69 5.45
C SER A 85 -5.21 12.78 4.51
N THR A 86 -4.21 13.55 4.90
CA THR A 86 -3.77 14.73 4.15
C THR A 86 -2.54 14.53 3.26
N VAL A 87 -1.95 13.32 3.26
CA VAL A 87 -0.68 13.05 2.56
C VAL A 87 -0.68 11.67 1.91
N GLY A 88 0.42 11.37 1.21
CA GLY A 88 0.60 10.12 0.49
C GLY A 88 -0.02 10.15 -0.90
N ASP A 89 0.28 9.12 -1.67
CA ASP A 89 -0.07 9.02 -3.08
C ASP A 89 -1.04 7.87 -3.38
N CYS A 90 -1.47 7.13 -2.37
CA CYS A 90 -2.45 6.04 -2.48
C CYS A 90 -3.62 6.20 -1.49
N TYR A 91 -4.71 5.45 -1.75
CA TYR A 91 -5.82 5.33 -0.81
C TYR A 91 -5.53 4.23 0.21
N SER A 92 -5.04 4.64 1.37
CA SER A 92 -4.63 3.76 2.47
C SER A 92 -5.80 3.29 3.34
N ILE A 93 -5.56 2.24 4.13
CA ILE A 93 -6.54 1.76 5.12
C ILE A 93 -6.90 2.85 6.14
N LYS A 94 -5.92 3.64 6.58
CA LYS A 94 -6.12 4.79 7.48
C LYS A 94 -7.08 5.82 6.89
N LYS A 95 -6.98 6.13 5.59
CA LYS A 95 -7.91 7.04 4.90
C LYS A 95 -9.33 6.47 4.81
N ALA A 96 -9.45 5.16 4.56
CA ALA A 96 -10.74 4.46 4.56
C ALA A 96 -11.41 4.52 5.94
N LEU A 97 -10.69 4.18 7.01
CA LEU A 97 -11.17 4.27 8.39
C LEU A 97 -11.53 5.70 8.81
N ALA A 98 -10.82 6.70 8.31
CA ALA A 98 -11.14 8.10 8.58
C ALA A 98 -12.34 8.63 7.78
N GLY A 99 -12.78 7.91 6.73
CA GLY A 99 -13.86 8.35 5.84
C GLY A 99 -13.53 9.59 5.00
N THR A 100 -12.25 9.96 4.90
CA THR A 100 -11.82 11.22 4.25
C THR A 100 -11.70 11.11 2.74
N GLY A 101 -11.84 9.91 2.18
CA GLY A 101 -11.58 9.67 0.76
C GLY A 101 -10.12 9.87 0.39
N PHE A 102 -9.86 10.10 -0.90
CA PHE A 102 -8.54 10.33 -1.46
C PHE A 102 -8.62 11.17 -2.73
N SER A 103 -7.85 12.24 -2.79
CA SER A 103 -7.62 12.99 -4.03
C SER A 103 -6.13 12.95 -4.28
N PRO A 104 -5.66 12.32 -5.38
CA PRO A 104 -4.25 12.39 -5.73
C PRO A 104 -3.87 13.86 -5.85
N ALA A 105 -2.83 14.28 -5.11
CA ALA A 105 -2.24 15.58 -5.39
C ALA A 105 -1.96 15.63 -6.89
N LYS A 106 -2.42 16.69 -7.58
CA LYS A 106 -2.02 16.94 -8.98
C LYS A 106 -0.52 17.19 -8.97
N ALA A 107 0.28 16.12 -8.97
CA ALA A 107 1.73 16.18 -9.12
C ALA A 107 1.98 16.99 -10.41
N GLY A 108 2.48 18.23 -10.24
CA GLY A 108 2.88 19.16 -11.28
C GLY A 108 2.27 18.95 -12.68
N ILE A 109 1.00 19.29 -12.88
CA ILE A 109 0.48 19.46 -14.25
C ILE A 109 0.90 20.86 -14.74
N LEU A 110 2.03 20.93 -15.45
CA LEU A 110 2.18 21.93 -16.52
C LEU A 110 0.95 21.82 -17.43
N PRO A 111 0.29 22.93 -17.81
CA PRO A 111 -1.02 22.90 -18.45
C PRO A 111 -0.94 22.15 -19.79
N LYS A 112 -1.49 20.93 -19.84
CA LYS A 112 -1.52 20.12 -21.06
C LYS A 112 -2.71 20.54 -21.92
N ASN A 113 -2.42 21.14 -23.08
CA ASN A 113 -3.36 21.56 -24.10
C ASN A 113 -4.47 20.53 -24.38
N THR A 114 -5.71 20.95 -24.15
CA THR A 114 -6.99 20.23 -24.16
C THR A 114 -7.41 19.65 -25.53
N LEU A 115 -6.65 19.90 -26.60
CA LEU A 115 -7.07 19.58 -27.97
C LEU A 115 -6.79 18.12 -28.38
N LYS A 116 -5.68 17.52 -27.92
CA LYS A 116 -5.29 16.15 -28.34
C LYS A 116 -6.18 15.04 -27.77
N ARG A 117 -6.90 15.29 -26.66
CA ARG A 117 -7.76 14.29 -26.01
C ARG A 117 -9.09 14.07 -26.72
N ARG A 118 -9.56 15.05 -27.52
CA ARG A 118 -10.83 14.93 -28.27
C ARG A 118 -10.74 13.97 -29.46
N ILE A 119 -9.57 13.82 -30.07
CA ILE A 119 -9.40 12.98 -31.28
C ILE A 119 -9.37 11.49 -30.93
N LYS A 120 -8.89 11.11 -29.73
CA LYS A 120 -8.77 9.70 -29.32
C LYS A 120 -10.11 9.04 -28.94
N LYS A 121 -11.17 9.82 -28.70
CA LYS A 121 -12.52 9.30 -28.39
C LYS A 121 -13.26 8.75 -29.61
N LEU A 122 -12.79 9.02 -30.83
CA LEU A 122 -13.49 8.65 -32.07
C LEU A 122 -13.16 7.24 -32.58
N LEU A 123 -12.01 6.67 -32.19
CA LEU A 123 -11.53 5.40 -32.73
C LEU A 123 -11.90 4.24 -31.79
N GLY A 124 -13.18 3.93 -31.69
CA GLY A 124 -13.76 2.86 -30.87
C GLY A 124 -13.01 1.52 -30.95
N LEU A 125 -11.97 1.39 -30.15
CA LEU A 125 -11.17 0.18 -29.98
C LEU A 125 -11.49 -0.42 -28.61
N LYS A 126 -11.84 -1.70 -28.64
CA LYS A 126 -12.06 -2.59 -27.50
C LYS A 126 -10.76 -2.87 -26.71
N THR A 127 -10.02 -1.83 -26.36
CA THR A 127 -8.80 -1.85 -25.52
C THR A 127 -9.05 -1.26 -24.12
N PHE A 128 -10.32 -1.08 -23.75
CA PHE A 128 -10.69 -0.32 -22.55
C PHE A 128 -10.47 -1.06 -21.21
N GLU A 129 -10.27 -2.39 -21.22
CA GLU A 129 -9.92 -3.14 -20.01
C GLU A 129 -8.41 -3.17 -19.73
N PHE A 130 -7.57 -3.17 -20.76
CA PHE A 130 -6.12 -3.24 -20.60
C PHE A 130 -5.49 -1.91 -20.13
N LEU A 131 -6.15 -0.77 -20.37
CA LEU A 131 -5.63 0.53 -19.93
C LEU A 131 -5.88 0.86 -18.44
N ARG A 132 -6.59 0.00 -17.69
CA ARG A 132 -6.72 0.16 -16.22
C ARG A 132 -5.43 -0.18 -15.47
N PHE A 133 -4.47 -0.85 -16.12
CA PHE A 133 -3.22 -1.31 -15.50
C PHE A 133 -2.17 -0.22 -15.29
N VAL A 134 -2.46 1.02 -15.70
CA VAL A 134 -1.66 2.21 -15.38
C VAL A 134 -2.58 3.29 -14.80
N ASN A 135 -3.45 2.92 -13.87
CA ASN A 135 -4.33 3.89 -13.24
C ASN A 135 -3.58 4.59 -12.12
N HIS A 136 -3.27 5.87 -12.35
CA HIS A 136 -3.20 6.82 -11.24
C HIS A 136 -4.40 6.57 -10.33
N PRO A 137 -4.20 6.53 -8.99
CA PRO A 137 -5.27 6.17 -8.10
C PRO A 137 -6.45 7.13 -8.33
N SER A 138 -7.63 6.55 -8.50
CA SER A 138 -8.85 7.31 -8.81
C SER A 138 -9.14 8.27 -7.67
N GLU A 139 -9.71 9.44 -7.98
CA GLU A 139 -10.27 10.28 -6.93
C GLU A 139 -11.43 9.54 -6.25
N ILE A 140 -11.38 9.47 -4.92
CA ILE A 140 -12.37 8.85 -4.05
C ILE A 140 -12.91 9.98 -3.18
N PRO A 141 -14.18 10.36 -3.31
CA PRO A 141 -14.75 11.39 -2.45
C PRO A 141 -14.80 10.90 -0.99
N PRO A 142 -14.77 11.83 -0.01
CA PRO A 142 -15.06 11.49 1.38
C PRO A 142 -16.38 10.71 1.48
N ASN A 143 -16.35 9.59 2.19
CA ASN A 143 -17.48 8.70 2.28
C ASN A 143 -17.43 7.88 3.57
N GLU A 144 -18.62 7.53 4.04
CA GLU A 144 -18.82 6.76 5.28
C GLU A 144 -18.89 5.24 5.02
N GLU A 145 -19.16 4.86 3.77
CA GLU A 145 -19.35 3.46 3.37
C GLU A 145 -18.07 2.65 3.54
N ASP A 146 -16.93 3.21 3.17
CA ASP A 146 -15.63 2.56 3.31
C ASP A 146 -15.24 2.37 4.77
N ARG A 147 -15.54 3.34 5.64
CA ARG A 147 -15.34 3.20 7.09
C ARG A 147 -16.22 2.07 7.65
N LYS A 148 -17.51 2.08 7.33
CA LYS A 148 -18.45 1.03 7.77
C LYS A 148 -18.05 -0.35 7.29
N TRP A 149 -17.58 -0.46 6.05
CA TRP A 149 -17.08 -1.72 5.52
C TRP A 149 -15.87 -2.23 6.32
N MET A 150 -14.92 -1.34 6.65
CA MET A 150 -13.78 -1.68 7.50
C MET A 150 -14.20 -2.12 8.90
N GLU A 151 -15.09 -1.40 9.56
CA GLU A 151 -15.61 -1.76 10.89
C GLU A 151 -16.37 -3.09 10.89
N ASP A 152 -17.10 -3.38 9.80
CA ASP A 152 -17.80 -4.65 9.61
C ASP A 152 -16.83 -5.82 9.35
N LYS A 153 -15.79 -5.63 8.54
CA LYS A 153 -14.95 -6.74 8.04
C LYS A 153 -13.64 -6.94 8.79
N ALA A 154 -13.05 -5.88 9.34
CA ALA A 154 -11.81 -6.00 10.09
C ALA A 154 -12.08 -6.52 11.50
N ASP A 155 -11.37 -7.56 11.87
CA ASP A 155 -11.28 -8.08 13.24
C ASP A 155 -10.13 -7.39 14.00
N ILE A 156 -8.99 -7.21 13.32
CA ILE A 156 -7.85 -6.43 13.84
C ILE A 156 -7.48 -5.38 12.82
N TYR A 157 -7.29 -4.15 13.30
CA TYR A 157 -6.50 -3.12 12.62
C TYR A 157 -5.38 -2.69 13.56
N PHE A 158 -4.14 -2.85 13.11
CA PHE A 158 -2.95 -2.54 13.91
C PHE A 158 -1.99 -1.72 13.08
N GLU A 159 -1.53 -0.60 13.62
CA GLU A 159 -0.46 0.21 13.02
C GLU A 159 0.86 -0.13 13.71
N PHE A 160 1.88 -0.45 12.92
CA PHE A 160 3.20 -0.68 13.47
C PHE A 160 3.77 0.65 13.96
N PRO A 161 4.41 0.70 15.14
CA PRO A 161 5.09 1.90 15.59
C PRO A 161 6.30 2.22 14.72
N PRO A 162 6.61 3.51 14.49
CA PRO A 162 7.91 3.86 13.94
C PRO A 162 9.01 3.42 14.92
N VAL A 163 10.18 3.02 14.42
CA VAL A 163 11.30 2.65 15.31
C VAL A 163 11.76 3.89 16.08
N TYR A 164 11.92 5.01 15.39
CA TYR A 164 12.19 6.34 15.92
C TYR A 164 11.25 7.35 15.28
N LYS A 165 10.91 8.42 16.00
CA LYS A 165 10.12 9.53 15.48
C LYS A 165 10.98 10.79 15.42
N MET A 166 11.14 11.33 14.21
CA MET A 166 11.87 12.58 13.99
C MET A 166 10.97 13.79 14.22
N GLU A 167 11.55 14.96 14.49
CA GLU A 167 10.78 16.21 14.63
C GLU A 167 10.03 16.60 13.35
N LYS A 168 10.61 16.23 12.19
CA LYS A 168 10.05 16.50 10.86
C LYS A 168 9.77 15.20 10.12
N THR A 169 8.79 15.25 9.23
CA THR A 169 8.54 14.20 8.25
C THR A 169 9.50 14.33 7.06
N ARG A 170 9.53 13.33 6.16
CA ARG A 170 10.22 13.44 4.86
C ARG A 170 9.72 14.57 3.95
N TRP A 171 8.53 15.13 4.21
CA TRP A 171 8.01 16.28 3.47
C TRP A 171 8.50 17.62 4.02
N GLY A 172 9.29 17.60 5.11
CA GLY A 172 9.95 18.77 5.70
C GLY A 172 9.10 19.55 6.70
N ASP A 173 7.85 19.13 6.92
CA ASP A 173 6.96 19.69 7.94
C ASP A 173 7.02 18.92 9.26
N SER A 174 6.49 19.53 10.32
CA SER A 174 6.52 18.97 11.67
C SER A 174 5.73 17.67 11.75
N TRP A 175 6.30 16.66 12.42
CA TRP A 175 5.62 15.40 12.67
C TRP A 175 4.72 15.49 13.92
N ASP A 176 3.69 16.30 13.84
CA ASP A 176 2.70 16.47 14.91
C ASP A 176 1.56 15.44 14.86
N GLU A 177 0.98 15.12 16.02
CA GLU A 177 -0.10 14.12 16.14
C GLU A 177 -1.43 14.57 15.53
N ALA A 178 -1.64 15.87 15.35
CA ALA A 178 -2.89 16.37 14.78
C ALA A 178 -2.96 16.08 13.27
N LYS A 179 -1.82 16.18 12.58
CA LYS A 179 -1.71 15.91 11.14
C LYS A 179 -1.26 14.48 10.82
N TYR A 180 -0.41 13.90 11.66
CA TYR A 180 0.17 12.57 11.47
C TYR A 180 -0.12 11.66 12.67
N PRO A 181 -1.41 11.37 12.96
CA PRO A 181 -1.76 10.53 14.09
C PRO A 181 -1.16 9.14 13.94
N GLY A 182 -0.58 8.62 15.01
CA GLY A 182 -0.01 7.28 15.01
C GLY A 182 0.45 6.78 16.39
N PRO A 183 0.88 5.51 16.45
CA PRO A 183 1.52 4.95 17.64
C PRO A 183 2.82 5.69 18.00
N GLN A 184 3.15 5.67 19.29
CA GLN A 184 4.43 6.19 19.79
C GLN A 184 5.61 5.37 19.25
N PRO A 185 6.80 5.97 19.08
CA PRO A 185 7.96 5.24 18.59
C PRO A 185 8.41 4.16 19.57
N LEU A 186 9.06 3.12 19.04
CA LEU A 186 9.64 2.05 19.87
C LEU A 186 10.78 2.56 20.76
N PHE A 187 11.56 3.51 20.26
CA PHE A 187 12.66 4.14 20.98
C PHE A 187 12.52 5.66 20.98
N THR A 188 12.70 6.25 22.15
CA THR A 188 12.77 7.71 22.34
C THR A 188 14.20 8.22 22.43
N GLU A 189 15.16 7.34 22.72
CA GLU A 189 16.58 7.66 22.85
C GLU A 189 17.39 6.92 21.79
N TYR A 190 18.46 7.55 21.30
CA TYR A 190 19.34 6.92 20.31
C TYR A 190 20.07 5.70 20.88
N HIS A 191 20.03 4.60 20.12
CA HIS A 191 20.80 3.40 20.41
C HIS A 191 21.75 3.06 19.26
N GLU A 192 23.06 3.03 19.53
CA GLU A 192 24.11 2.74 18.52
C GLU A 192 23.86 1.42 17.78
N LYS A 193 23.40 0.38 18.49
CA LYS A 193 23.04 -0.92 17.89
C LYS A 193 21.99 -0.81 16.78
N TYR A 194 21.16 0.23 16.82
CA TYR A 194 20.04 0.49 15.92
C TYR A 194 20.24 1.79 15.12
N SER A 195 21.49 2.23 14.92
CA SER A 195 21.83 3.50 14.27
C SER A 195 21.21 3.64 12.89
N LEU A 196 21.20 2.57 12.09
CA LEU A 196 20.59 2.55 10.76
C LEU A 196 19.12 2.98 10.79
N PHE A 197 18.33 2.45 11.74
CA PHE A 197 16.92 2.82 11.86
C PHE A 197 16.72 4.27 12.30
N TYR A 198 17.68 4.84 13.03
CA TYR A 198 17.65 6.25 13.40
C TYR A 198 17.99 7.13 12.19
N GLU A 199 19.02 6.77 11.42
CA GLU A 199 19.43 7.47 10.19
C GLU A 199 18.35 7.45 9.12
N GLU A 200 17.60 6.35 9.02
CA GLU A 200 16.50 6.19 8.06
C GLU A 200 15.12 6.62 8.60
N ALA A 201 15.03 7.10 9.84
CA ALA A 201 13.75 7.38 10.51
C ALA A 201 12.86 8.39 9.77
N LEU A 202 13.45 9.27 8.96
CA LEU A 202 12.72 10.21 8.10
C LEU A 202 11.87 9.52 7.04
N PHE A 203 12.25 8.32 6.60
CA PHE A 203 11.61 7.57 5.51
C PHE A 203 10.53 6.60 5.99
N TYR A 204 10.06 6.73 7.23
CA TYR A 204 8.94 5.94 7.72
C TYR A 204 7.67 6.16 6.86
N THR A 205 7.05 5.06 6.43
CA THR A 205 5.94 5.06 5.48
C THR A 205 4.61 4.59 6.06
N TRP A 206 4.51 4.42 7.38
CA TRP A 206 3.32 3.89 8.07
C TRP A 206 2.96 2.49 7.56
N ILE A 207 3.28 1.45 8.33
CA ILE A 207 2.87 0.08 8.00
C ILE A 207 1.65 -0.27 8.86
N CYS A 208 0.67 -0.96 8.28
CA CYS A 208 -0.42 -1.54 9.05
C CYS A 208 -0.65 -3.01 8.75
N TYR A 209 -1.23 -3.69 9.73
CA TYR A 209 -1.75 -5.03 9.64
C TYR A 209 -3.27 -5.00 9.77
N VAL A 210 -3.95 -5.73 8.89
CA VAL A 210 -5.39 -5.97 8.93
C VAL A 210 -5.63 -7.48 9.03
N ARG A 211 -6.37 -7.89 10.06
CA ARG A 211 -7.01 -9.21 10.11
C ARG A 211 -8.46 -9.08 9.71
N LEU A 212 -8.91 -9.79 8.70
CA LEU A 212 -10.32 -9.91 8.34
C LEU A 212 -11.02 -10.97 9.21
N LYS A 213 -12.31 -10.77 9.48
CA LYS A 213 -13.20 -11.72 10.16
C LYS A 213 -13.40 -13.00 9.34
#